data_AF-Q0FT67-F1
#
_entry.id   AF-Q0FT67-F1
#
_cell.length_a   1.000
_cell.length_b   1.000
_cell.length_c   1.000
_cell.angle_alpha   90.00
_cell.angle_beta   90.00
_cell.angle_gamma   90.00
#
_symmetry.space_group_name_H-M   'P 1'
#
loop_
_entity.id
_entity.type
_entity.pdbx_description
1 polymer ?
#
loop_
_entity_poly.entity_id
_entity_poly.type
_entity_poly.pdbx_seq_one_letter_code
_entity_poly.pdbx_strand_id
1 'polypeptide(L)'
;MKSHLITATVLLLCAGCVEDTVSGTGANSSGGTASGTLRERSDGSYALGVTVGDGAFCSAIYSSPEPNGSEIRPLSCTGGQSGNATVLYDAAGNPKSASYGGLEIGSGTVRF
;
A
#
# COMPACT_ATOMS: atom_id res chain seq x y z
N MET A 1 1.55 54.97 -29.90
CA MET A 1 2.14 53.98 -28.97
C MET A 1 1.09 53.52 -27.97
N LYS A 2 0.56 52.29 -28.09
CA LYS A 2 0.35 51.36 -26.97
C LYS A 2 -0.32 50.09 -27.51
N SER A 3 0.45 49.02 -27.62
CA SER A 3 -0.02 47.68 -27.95
C SER A 3 -0.60 47.06 -26.67
N HIS A 4 -1.87 46.63 -26.71
CA HIS A 4 -2.46 45.89 -25.60
C HIS A 4 -2.02 44.43 -25.69
N LEU A 5 -1.07 44.08 -24.82
CA LEU A 5 -0.56 42.72 -24.61
C LEU A 5 -1.67 41.79 -24.13
N ILE A 6 -1.83 40.70 -24.87
CA ILE A 6 -2.63 39.52 -24.55
C ILE A 6 -2.04 38.90 -23.29
N THR A 7 -2.80 38.91 -22.19
CA THR A 7 -2.43 38.22 -20.96
C THR A 7 -2.88 36.77 -21.08
N ALA A 8 -1.94 35.88 -21.41
CA ALA A 8 -2.12 34.44 -21.37
C ALA A 8 -2.19 34.00 -19.90
N THR A 9 -3.37 33.58 -19.45
CA THR A 9 -3.55 32.95 -18.15
C THR A 9 -2.91 31.57 -18.20
N VAL A 10 -1.67 31.46 -17.68
CA VAL A 10 -1.00 30.18 -17.46
C VAL A 10 -1.76 29.47 -16.33
N LEU A 11 -2.53 28.45 -16.70
CA LEU A 11 -3.11 27.51 -15.76
C LEU A 11 -1.95 26.73 -15.11
N LEU A 12 -1.65 27.04 -13.86
CA LEU A 12 -0.76 26.25 -13.01
C LEU A 12 -1.42 24.88 -12.80
N LEU A 13 -0.92 23.85 -13.49
CA LEU A 13 -1.18 22.46 -13.08
C LEU A 13 -0.39 22.24 -11.78
N CYS A 14 -1.05 22.41 -10.64
CA CYS A 14 -0.60 21.77 -9.41
C CYS A 14 -0.71 20.26 -9.63
N ALA A 15 0.38 19.64 -10.08
CA ALA A 15 0.64 18.23 -9.87
C ALA A 15 0.84 18.05 -8.36
N GLY A 16 -0.26 18.04 -7.61
CA GLY A 16 -0.24 17.50 -6.26
C GLY A 16 0.15 16.04 -6.40
N CYS A 17 1.34 15.70 -5.92
CA CYS A 17 1.69 14.31 -5.63
C CYS A 17 0.66 13.83 -4.60
N VAL A 18 -0.44 13.23 -5.07
CA VAL A 18 -1.34 12.46 -4.24
C VAL A 18 -0.49 11.30 -3.73
N GLU A 19 -0.17 11.31 -2.45
CA GLU A 19 0.31 10.12 -1.74
C GLU A 19 -0.84 9.12 -1.78
N ASP A 20 -0.89 8.30 -2.83
CA ASP A 20 -2.01 7.39 -3.07
C ASP A 20 -1.99 6.32 -1.98
N THR A 21 -3.00 6.39 -1.11
CA THR A 21 -3.22 5.40 -0.06
C THR A 21 -4.45 4.59 -0.44
N VAL A 22 -4.21 3.34 -0.83
CA VAL A 22 -5.26 2.37 -1.10
C VAL A 22 -5.53 1.55 0.15
N SER A 23 -6.81 1.22 0.38
CA SER A 23 -7.25 0.44 1.54
C SER A 23 -8.03 -0.76 1.07
N GLY A 24 -7.88 -1.87 1.78
CA GLY A 24 -8.50 -3.13 1.44
C GLY A 24 -8.96 -3.89 2.66
N THR A 25 -9.78 -4.91 2.43
CA THR A 25 -10.21 -5.85 3.48
C THR A 25 -10.15 -7.29 2.97
N GLY A 26 -10.02 -8.24 3.90
CA GLY A 26 -9.97 -9.66 3.63
C GLY A 26 -10.43 -10.50 4.82
N ALA A 27 -10.72 -11.77 4.58
CA ALA A 27 -10.97 -12.71 5.67
C ALA A 27 -9.65 -13.08 6.36
N ASN A 28 -9.69 -13.23 7.69
CA ASN A 28 -8.57 -13.79 8.47
C ASN A 28 -8.88 -15.23 8.86
N SER A 29 -7.93 -16.14 8.67
CA SER A 29 -8.04 -17.56 9.02
C SER A 29 -8.18 -17.81 10.52
N SER A 30 -7.68 -16.92 11.37
CA SER A 30 -7.92 -16.94 12.83
C SER A 30 -9.35 -16.49 13.20
N GLY A 31 -10.15 -16.05 12.23
CA GLY A 31 -11.50 -15.54 12.42
C GLY A 31 -11.60 -14.03 12.19
N GLY A 32 -12.79 -13.59 11.76
CA GLY A 32 -13.08 -12.17 11.51
C GLY A 32 -12.48 -11.62 10.22
N THR A 33 -12.32 -10.30 10.19
CA THR A 33 -11.85 -9.52 9.03
C THR A 33 -10.48 -8.93 9.34
N ALA A 34 -9.57 -9.01 8.38
CA ALA A 34 -8.37 -8.21 8.35
C ALA A 34 -8.56 -7.00 7.43
N SER A 35 -7.99 -5.88 7.83
CA SER A 35 -7.92 -4.67 7.02
C SER A 35 -6.47 -4.38 6.68
N GLY A 36 -6.23 -3.80 5.53
CA GLY A 36 -4.89 -3.38 5.15
C GLY A 36 -4.90 -2.05 4.42
N THR A 37 -3.77 -1.37 4.48
CA THR A 37 -3.51 -0.10 3.80
C THR A 37 -2.19 -0.21 3.07
N LEU A 38 -2.14 0.25 1.83
CA LEU A 38 -0.92 0.40 1.05
C LEU A 38 -0.76 1.87 0.70
N ARG A 39 0.39 2.44 1.04
CA ARG A 39 0.72 3.83 0.73
C ARG A 39 1.97 3.87 -0.13
N GLU A 40 1.87 4.49 -1.30
CA GLU A 40 3.04 4.81 -2.10
C GLU A 40 3.89 5.87 -1.39
N ARG A 41 5.21 5.70 -1.46
CA ARG A 41 6.19 6.60 -0.86
C ARG A 41 6.90 7.39 -1.96
N SER A 42 7.45 8.55 -1.60
CA SER A 42 8.15 9.44 -2.53
C SER A 42 9.36 8.84 -3.24
N ASP A 43 9.88 7.72 -2.73
CA ASP A 43 10.99 6.94 -3.31
C ASP A 43 10.52 5.82 -4.26
N GLY A 44 9.21 5.75 -4.56
CA GLY A 44 8.59 4.70 -5.38
C GLY A 44 8.42 3.36 -4.66
N SER A 45 8.72 3.30 -3.36
CA SER A 45 8.44 2.13 -2.52
C SER A 45 7.01 2.17 -1.96
N TYR A 46 6.53 1.04 -1.46
CA TYR A 46 5.21 0.93 -0.84
C TYR A 46 5.32 0.56 0.64
N ALA A 47 4.53 1.24 1.48
CA ALA A 47 4.34 0.87 2.87
C ALA A 47 3.02 0.11 3.04
N LEU A 48 3.10 -1.15 3.46
CA LEU A 48 1.94 -1.96 3.83
C LEU A 48 1.70 -1.85 5.33
N GLY A 49 0.46 -1.62 5.72
CA GLY A 49 -0.07 -1.86 7.06
C GLY A 49 -1.18 -2.90 7.00
N VAL A 50 -1.22 -3.83 7.94
CA VAL A 50 -2.28 -4.84 8.08
C VAL A 50 -2.72 -4.87 9.53
N THR A 51 -4.02 -4.72 9.78
CA THR A 51 -4.64 -4.91 11.09
C THR A 51 -5.43 -6.21 11.08
N VAL A 52 -5.11 -7.11 12.00
CA VAL A 52 -5.77 -8.43 12.15
C VAL A 52 -6.73 -8.45 13.33
N GLY A 53 -7.62 -9.46 13.39
CA GLY A 53 -8.83 -9.51 14.22
C GLY A 53 -8.68 -9.22 15.72
N ASP A 54 -7.51 -9.44 16.32
CA ASP A 54 -7.21 -9.10 17.72
C ASP A 54 -6.67 -7.66 17.92
N GLY A 55 -6.69 -6.84 16.87
CA GLY A 55 -6.19 -5.46 16.88
C GLY A 55 -4.68 -5.32 16.70
N ALA A 56 -3.95 -6.42 16.48
CA ALA A 56 -2.53 -6.37 16.17
C ALA A 56 -2.30 -5.69 14.82
N PHE A 57 -1.39 -4.72 14.81
CA PHE A 57 -0.98 -4.01 13.60
C PHE A 57 0.40 -4.48 13.17
N CYS A 58 0.51 -4.89 11.91
CA CYS A 58 1.71 -5.37 11.28
C CYS A 58 2.06 -4.51 10.07
N SER A 59 3.34 -4.24 9.85
CA SER A 59 3.77 -3.42 8.72
C SER A 59 5.06 -3.91 8.07
N ALA A 60 5.24 -3.54 6.80
CA ALA A 60 6.44 -3.80 6.03
C ALA A 60 6.62 -2.74 4.92
N ILE A 61 7.85 -2.58 4.46
CA ILE A 61 8.21 -1.71 3.33
C ILE A 61 8.65 -2.59 2.16
N TYR A 62 8.10 -2.30 0.98
CA TYR A 62 8.32 -2.99 -0.28
C TYR A 62 9.02 -2.04 -1.25
N SER A 63 10.27 -2.33 -1.57
CA SER A 63 11.17 -1.41 -2.27
C SER A 63 11.46 -1.80 -3.72
N SER A 64 10.88 -2.91 -4.19
CA SER A 64 11.14 -3.42 -5.54
C SER A 64 9.82 -3.84 -6.21
N PRO A 65 8.90 -2.88 -6.46
CA PRO A 65 7.70 -3.17 -7.23
C PRO A 65 8.08 -3.57 -8.66
N GLU A 66 7.61 -4.75 -9.08
CA GLU A 66 7.83 -5.28 -10.42
C GLU A 66 6.48 -5.53 -11.09
N PRO A 67 6.23 -5.00 -12.30
CA PRO A 67 4.99 -5.24 -13.04
C PRO A 67 4.69 -6.73 -13.23
N ASN A 68 3.48 -7.16 -12.86
CA ASN A 68 3.05 -8.57 -12.80
C ASN A 68 3.89 -9.46 -11.87
N GLY A 69 4.72 -8.86 -11.01
CA GLY A 69 5.58 -9.55 -10.06
C GLY A 69 4.97 -9.65 -8.67
N SER A 70 5.79 -10.16 -7.75
CA SER A 70 5.47 -10.21 -6.33
C SER A 70 6.70 -9.98 -5.49
N GLU A 71 6.52 -9.36 -4.33
CA GLU A 71 7.59 -9.15 -3.35
C GLU A 71 7.14 -9.67 -1.98
N ILE A 72 8.01 -10.39 -1.29
CA ILE A 72 7.76 -10.90 0.06
C ILE A 72 8.62 -10.15 1.07
N ARG A 73 8.02 -9.78 2.20
CA ARG A 73 8.70 -9.10 3.30
C ARG A 73 8.29 -9.64 4.66
N PRO A 74 9.21 -9.69 5.64
CA PRO A 74 8.86 -9.94 7.02
C PRO A 74 8.01 -8.77 7.56
N LEU A 75 6.97 -9.10 8.30
CA LEU A 75 6.12 -8.15 8.98
C LEU A 75 6.69 -7.81 10.35
N SER A 76 6.66 -6.52 10.69
CA SER A 76 6.92 -6.01 12.03
C SER A 76 5.60 -5.67 12.70
N CYS A 77 5.24 -6.39 13.78
CA CYS A 77 3.96 -6.25 14.47
C CYS A 77 4.11 -5.63 15.86
N THR A 78 3.13 -4.85 16.30
CA THR A 78 3.15 -4.11 17.58
C THR A 78 3.13 -4.99 18.84
N GLY A 79 2.73 -6.26 18.73
CA GLY A 79 2.59 -7.20 19.86
C GLY A 79 3.66 -8.30 19.90
N GLY A 80 4.76 -8.17 19.18
CA GLY A 80 5.81 -9.20 19.10
C GLY A 80 5.45 -10.40 18.21
N GLN A 81 4.26 -10.41 17.61
CA GLN A 81 3.92 -11.41 16.61
C GLN A 81 4.81 -11.27 15.37
N SER A 82 4.97 -12.36 14.64
CA SER A 82 5.87 -12.43 13.50
C SER A 82 5.21 -13.16 12.34
N GLY A 83 5.47 -12.67 11.14
CA GLY A 83 4.94 -13.25 9.92
C GLY A 83 5.62 -12.67 8.69
N ASN A 84 5.13 -13.06 7.53
CA ASN A 84 5.51 -12.48 6.25
C ASN A 84 4.26 -12.02 5.52
N ALA A 85 4.44 -11.04 4.64
CA ALA A 85 3.44 -10.66 3.67
C ALA A 85 4.04 -10.59 2.28
N THR A 86 3.30 -11.14 1.32
CA THR A 86 3.59 -11.08 -0.10
C THR A 86 2.63 -10.12 -0.77
N VAL A 87 3.16 -9.06 -1.38
CA VAL A 87 2.40 -8.14 -2.23
C VAL A 87 2.49 -8.63 -3.67
N LEU A 88 1.35 -8.66 -4.36
CA LEU A 88 1.23 -8.90 -5.80
C LEU A 88 0.97 -7.58 -6.50
N TYR A 89 1.68 -7.33 -7.59
CA TYR A 89 1.55 -6.13 -8.41
C TYR A 89 0.78 -6.40 -9.70
N ASP A 90 0.08 -5.39 -10.21
CA ASP A 90 -0.59 -5.43 -11.50
C ASP A 90 0.37 -5.18 -12.68
N ALA A 91 -0.16 -5.07 -13.89
CA ALA A 91 0.63 -4.85 -15.10
C ALA A 91 1.32 -3.48 -15.17
N ALA A 92 0.92 -2.52 -14.33
CA ALA A 92 1.55 -1.21 -14.19
C ALA A 92 2.53 -1.16 -13.01
N GLY A 93 2.66 -2.23 -12.23
CA GLY A 93 3.50 -2.26 -11.03
C GLY A 93 2.81 -1.74 -9.77
N ASN A 94 1.49 -1.47 -9.82
CA ASN A 94 0.74 -1.02 -8.66
C ASN A 94 0.33 -2.23 -7.80
N PRO A 95 0.29 -2.10 -6.46
CA PRO A 95 -0.15 -3.18 -5.60
C PRO A 95 -1.62 -3.54 -5.85
N LYS A 96 -1.88 -4.83 -6.04
CA LYS A 96 -3.21 -5.40 -6.30
C LYS A 96 -3.77 -6.17 -5.10
N SER A 97 -2.90 -6.84 -4.35
CA SER A 97 -3.28 -7.60 -3.16
C SER A 97 -2.08 -7.90 -2.29
N ALA A 98 -2.29 -8.05 -1.00
CA ALA A 98 -1.29 -8.50 -0.04
C ALA A 98 -1.80 -9.75 0.66
N SER A 99 -1.08 -10.86 0.52
CA SER A 99 -1.33 -12.07 1.30
C SER A 99 -0.36 -12.11 2.46
N TYR A 100 -0.87 -12.24 3.68
CA TYR A 100 -0.06 -12.29 4.89
C TYR A 100 -0.26 -13.61 5.63
N GLY A 101 0.75 -14.00 6.40
CA GLY A 101 0.70 -15.19 7.23
C GLY A 101 1.79 -15.18 8.29
N GLY A 102 1.46 -15.59 9.50
CA GLY A 102 2.41 -15.63 10.61
C GLY A 102 1.88 -16.34 11.83
N LEU A 103 2.78 -16.57 12.78
CA LEU A 103 2.41 -17.08 14.09
C LEU A 103 1.65 -15.97 14.82
N GLU A 104 0.50 -16.32 15.41
CA GLU A 104 -0.33 -15.43 16.24
C GLU A 104 -1.01 -14.25 15.52
N ILE A 105 -0.78 -14.05 14.21
CA ILE A 105 -1.53 -13.08 13.38
C ILE A 105 -2.56 -13.75 12.44
N GLY A 106 -2.50 -15.08 12.35
CA GLY A 106 -3.25 -15.86 11.38
C GLY A 106 -2.71 -15.68 9.96
N SER A 107 -3.59 -15.86 8.99
CA SER A 107 -3.30 -15.64 7.58
C SER A 107 -4.51 -15.09 6.85
N GLY A 108 -4.28 -14.38 5.76
CA GLY A 108 -5.36 -13.78 5.00
C GLY A 108 -4.85 -13.07 3.77
N THR A 109 -5.78 -12.63 2.92
CA THR A 109 -5.46 -11.84 1.75
C THR A 109 -6.30 -10.59 1.72
N VAL A 110 -5.63 -9.44 1.75
CA VAL A 110 -6.24 -8.13 1.56
C VAL A 110 -6.15 -7.77 0.09
N ARG A 111 -7.27 -7.33 -0.50
CA ARG A 111 -7.34 -6.86 -1.89
C ARG A 111 -7.57 -5.35 -1.88
N PHE A 112 -6.82 -4.64 -2.71
CA PHE A 112 -6.83 -3.18 -2.83
C PHE A 112 -7.54 -2.76 -4.12
#